data_AF-A0A382NUG2-F1
#
_entry.id   AF-A0A382NUG2-F1
#
_cell.length_a   1.000
_cell.length_b   1.000
_cell.length_c   1.000
_cell.angle_alpha   90.00
_cell.angle_beta   90.00
_cell.angle_gamma   90.00
#
_symmetry.space_group_name_H-M   'P 1'
#
loop_
_entity.id
_entity.type
_entity.pdbx_description
1 polymer ?
#
loop_
_entity_poly.entity_id
_entity_poly.type
_entity_poly.pdbx_seq_one_letter_code
_entity_poly.pdbx_strand_id
1 'polypeptide(L)'
;MSNILDKIFADKQKELAGTKRNLPLSQLKQRIRDQAPVRDIFKALNEGKHSKIIAEIKRRTPFKGELRENFNALEIAGDYVKHGAVTLSILTESNYFGS
;
A
#
# COMPACT_ATOMS: atom_id res chain seq x y z
N MET A 1 -3.54 22.98 -17.01
CA MET A 1 -4.01 21.64 -17.41
C MET A 1 -3.92 20.74 -16.19
N SER A 2 -4.98 20.01 -15.84
CA SER A 2 -4.96 19.06 -14.71
C SER A 2 -4.06 17.87 -15.07
N ASN A 3 -3.12 17.51 -14.20
CA ASN A 3 -2.31 16.30 -14.36
C ASN A 3 -3.00 15.07 -13.71
N ILE A 4 -2.40 13.88 -13.85
CA ILE A 4 -2.98 12.65 -13.29
C ILE A 4 -3.07 12.70 -11.75
N LEU A 5 -2.15 13.37 -11.08
CA LEU A 5 -2.12 13.48 -9.62
C LEU A 5 -3.28 14.33 -9.12
N ASP A 6 -3.60 15.43 -9.81
CA ASP A 6 -4.77 16.27 -9.52
C ASP A 6 -6.06 15.45 -9.60
N LYS A 7 -6.17 14.56 -10.60
CA LYS A 7 -7.32 13.68 -10.77
C LYS A 7 -7.42 12.64 -9.66
N ILE A 8 -6.32 11.96 -9.33
CA ILE A 8 -6.25 11.00 -8.22
C ILE A 8 -6.67 11.67 -6.91
N PHE A 9 -6.17 12.88 -6.65
CA PHE A 9 -6.50 13.65 -5.46
C PHE A 9 -8.00 14.00 -5.39
N ALA A 10 -8.55 14.55 -6.47
CA ALA A 10 -9.96 14.92 -6.54
C ALA A 10 -10.89 13.71 -6.33
N ASP A 11 -10.55 12.55 -6.90
CA ASP A 11 -11.33 11.33 -6.72
C ASP A 11 -11.22 10.79 -5.28
N LYS A 12 -10.03 10.85 -4.67
CA LYS A 12 -9.84 10.42 -3.28
C LYS A 12 -10.61 11.31 -2.30
N GLN A 13 -10.73 12.60 -2.57
CA GLN A 13 -11.55 13.51 -1.75
C GLN A 13 -13.03 13.11 -1.77
N LYS A 14 -13.58 12.74 -2.94
CA LYS A 14 -14.96 12.28 -3.06
C LYS A 14 -15.18 10.96 -2.32
N GLU A 15 -14.24 10.02 -2.45
CA GLU A 15 -14.29 8.72 -1.78
C GLU A 15 -14.22 8.86 -0.24
N LEU A 16 -13.39 9.78 0.26
CA LEU A 16 -13.16 9.97 1.69
C LEU A 16 -14.46 10.21 2.48
N ALA A 17 -15.43 10.92 1.91
CA ALA A 17 -16.73 11.14 2.54
C ALA A 17 -17.52 9.83 2.72
N GLY A 18 -17.45 8.93 1.74
CA GLY A 18 -18.01 7.57 1.84
C GLY A 18 -17.27 6.74 2.88
N THR A 19 -15.94 6.72 2.83
CA THR A 19 -15.09 5.96 3.77
C THR A 19 -15.33 6.38 5.22
N LYS A 20 -15.42 7.68 5.51
CA LYS A 20 -15.72 8.19 6.85
C LYS A 20 -17.12 7.84 7.34
N ARG A 21 -18.10 7.69 6.45
CA ARG A 21 -19.46 7.23 6.80
C ARG A 21 -19.47 5.73 7.10
N ASN A 22 -18.78 4.93 6.30
CA ASN A 22 -18.73 3.47 6.45
C ASN A 22 -17.90 3.02 7.66
N LEU A 23 -16.82 3.74 7.97
CA LEU A 23 -15.99 3.51 9.15
C LEU A 23 -15.69 4.85 9.84
N PRO A 24 -16.56 5.29 10.77
CA PRO A 24 -16.33 6.51 11.54
C PRO A 24 -15.01 6.46 12.30
N LEU A 25 -14.37 7.63 12.45
CA LEU A 25 -13.06 7.76 13.10
C LEU A 25 -13.05 7.17 14.52
N SER A 26 -14.15 7.29 15.26
CA SER A 26 -14.28 6.69 16.59
C SER A 26 -14.13 5.17 16.54
N GLN A 27 -14.84 4.49 15.64
CA GLN A 27 -14.72 3.04 15.45
C GLN A 27 -13.33 2.64 14.96
N LEU A 28 -12.74 3.40 14.03
CA LEU A 28 -11.37 3.16 13.59
C LEU A 28 -10.37 3.22 14.76
N LYS A 29 -10.49 4.24 15.63
CA LYS A 29 -9.67 4.35 16.84
C LYS A 29 -9.85 3.16 17.78
N GLN A 30 -11.06 2.62 17.89
CA GLN A 30 -11.29 1.40 18.70
C GLN A 30 -10.57 0.21 18.06
N ARG A 31 -10.76 -0.04 16.76
CA ARG A 31 -10.11 -1.15 16.04
C ARG A 31 -8.57 -1.11 16.12
N ILE A 32 -7.98 0.09 16.09
CA ILE A 32 -6.53 0.28 16.21
C ILE A 32 -6.00 -0.18 17.57
N ARG A 33 -6.76 0.01 18.66
CA ARG A 33 -6.31 -0.40 20.01
C ARG A 33 -6.12 -1.90 20.14
N ASP A 34 -6.88 -2.69 19.39
CA ASP A 34 -6.82 -4.15 19.43
C ASP A 34 -5.81 -4.72 18.42
N GLN A 35 -5.07 -3.87 17.70
CA GLN A 35 -4.04 -4.32 16.75
C GLN A 35 -2.73 -4.71 17.45
N ALA A 36 -2.00 -5.62 16.81
CA ALA A 36 -0.64 -5.93 17.21
C ALA A 36 0.28 -4.69 17.15
N PRO A 37 1.35 -4.65 17.96
CA PRO A 37 2.35 -3.59 17.88
C PRO A 37 2.90 -3.42 16.46
N VAL A 38 3.13 -2.18 16.07
CA VAL A 38 3.74 -1.86 14.76
C VAL A 38 5.17 -2.38 14.69
N ARG A 39 5.56 -2.86 13.50
CA ARG A 39 6.95 -3.27 13.24
C ARG A 39 7.83 -2.05 13.07
N ASP A 40 9.05 -2.10 13.62
CA ASP A 40 10.03 -1.02 13.49
C ASP A 40 10.75 -1.09 12.13
N ILE A 41 10.16 -0.46 11.12
CA ILE A 41 10.71 -0.40 9.76
C ILE A 41 12.00 0.43 9.73
N PHE A 42 12.11 1.50 10.54
CA PHE A 42 13.31 2.34 10.56
C PHE A 42 14.53 1.55 11.02
N LYS A 43 14.39 0.78 12.09
CA LYS A 43 15.43 -0.14 12.55
C LYS A 43 15.82 -1.12 11.45
N ALA A 44 14.84 -1.77 10.82
CA ALA A 44 15.08 -2.75 9.76
C ALA A 44 15.84 -2.16 8.55
N LEU A 45 15.58 -0.89 8.23
CA LEU A 45 16.26 -0.17 7.15
C LEU A 45 17.68 0.31 7.53
N ASN A 46 17.94 0.59 8.81
CA ASN A 46 19.24 1.12 9.25
C ASN A 46 20.26 0.03 9.66
N GLU A 47 19.81 -1.19 9.97
CA GLU A 47 20.67 -2.27 10.47
C GLU A 47 21.17 -3.20 9.37
N GLY A 48 22.43 -3.66 9.42
CA GLY A 48 22.98 -4.73 8.57
C GLY A 48 23.80 -4.25 7.37
N LYS A 49 24.54 -5.19 6.74
CA LYS A 49 25.57 -4.88 5.73
C LYS A 49 25.12 -4.99 4.26
N HIS A 50 23.89 -5.45 4.03
CA HIS A 50 23.34 -5.68 2.68
C HIS A 50 22.38 -4.56 2.27
N SER A 51 22.11 -4.47 0.96
CA SER A 51 21.12 -3.54 0.39
C SER A 51 19.76 -3.63 1.08
N LYS A 52 19.10 -2.48 1.23
CA LYS A 52 17.83 -2.34 1.96
C LYS A 52 16.72 -2.08 0.97
N ILE A 53 16.00 -3.15 0.62
CA ILE A 53 14.96 -3.10 -0.40
C ILE A 53 13.60 -2.97 0.28
N ILE A 54 12.89 -1.89 -0.08
CA ILE A 54 11.44 -1.77 0.10
C ILE A 54 10.82 -2.36 -1.17
N ALA A 55 10.23 -3.55 -1.07
CA ALA A 55 9.65 -4.23 -2.24
C ALA A 55 8.19 -3.81 -2.40
N GLU A 56 7.85 -3.22 -3.55
CA GLU A 56 6.51 -2.71 -3.81
C GLU A 56 5.63 -3.76 -4.52
N ILE A 57 4.48 -4.03 -3.94
CA ILE A 57 3.42 -4.86 -4.53
C ILE A 57 2.43 -3.92 -5.20
N LYS A 58 2.45 -3.92 -6.54
CA LYS A 58 1.64 -3.04 -7.39
C LYS A 58 1.12 -3.79 -8.61
N ARG A 59 -0.20 -3.84 -8.76
CA ARG A 59 -0.87 -4.58 -9.84
C ARG A 59 -0.82 -3.84 -11.17
N ARG A 60 -1.23 -2.57 -11.17
CA ARG A 60 -1.28 -1.73 -12.37
C ARG A 60 -0.82 -0.31 -12.10
N THR A 61 -0.66 0.48 -13.17
CA THR A 61 -0.43 1.93 -13.07
C THR A 61 -1.26 2.68 -14.09
N PRO A 62 -1.58 3.98 -13.86
CA PRO A 62 -2.31 4.81 -14.82
C PRO A 62 -1.62 4.93 -16.18
N PHE A 63 -0.30 4.80 -16.22
CA PHE A 63 0.50 5.02 -17.43
C PHE A 63 0.82 3.73 -18.19
N LYS A 64 1.03 2.61 -17.48
CA LYS A 64 1.44 1.34 -18.08
C LYS A 64 0.35 0.27 -18.09
N GLY A 65 -0.83 0.54 -17.49
CA GLY A 65 -1.87 -0.48 -17.35
C GLY A 65 -1.45 -1.59 -16.38
N GLU A 66 -1.94 -2.80 -16.61
CA GLU A 66 -1.56 -4.00 -15.83
C GLU A 66 -0.06 -4.27 -15.97
N LEU A 67 0.63 -4.41 -14.83
CA LEU A 67 2.06 -4.70 -14.79
C LEU A 67 2.37 -6.20 -14.75
N ARG A 68 1.42 -7.01 -14.27
CA ARG A 68 1.60 -8.44 -14.07
C ARG A 68 0.28 -9.17 -14.30
N GLU A 69 0.29 -10.12 -15.22
CA GLU A 69 -0.79 -11.08 -15.39
C GLU A 69 -0.87 -12.02 -14.19
N ASN A 70 -2.07 -12.52 -13.87
CA ASN A 70 -2.31 -13.42 -12.74
C ASN A 70 -1.78 -12.86 -11.40
N PHE A 71 -2.10 -11.59 -11.12
CA PHE A 71 -1.64 -10.91 -9.92
C PHE A 71 -2.14 -11.59 -8.63
N ASN A 72 -1.20 -12.07 -7.81
CA ASN A 72 -1.46 -12.60 -6.47
C ASN A 72 -0.56 -11.89 -5.46
N ALA A 73 -1.15 -10.97 -4.67
CA ALA A 73 -0.40 -10.19 -3.69
C ALA A 73 0.27 -11.05 -2.60
N LEU A 74 -0.36 -12.16 -2.20
CA LEU A 74 0.17 -13.02 -1.14
C LEU A 74 1.39 -13.81 -1.61
N GLU A 75 1.35 -14.36 -2.81
CA GLU A 75 2.49 -15.05 -3.42
C GLU A 75 3.67 -14.08 -3.61
N ILE A 76 3.39 -12.89 -4.15
CA ILE A 76 4.42 -11.85 -4.36
C ILE A 76 5.04 -11.42 -3.03
N ALA A 77 4.23 -11.21 -1.99
CA ALA A 77 4.73 -10.88 -0.66
C ALA A 77 5.65 -11.98 -0.10
N GLY A 78 5.25 -13.25 -0.24
CA GLY A 78 6.05 -14.40 0.16
C GLY A 78 7.39 -14.46 -0.58
N ASP A 79 7.37 -14.25 -1.89
CA ASP A 79 8.59 -14.19 -2.71
C ASP A 79 9.51 -13.06 -2.29
N TYR A 80 8.99 -11.85 -2.08
CA TYR A 80 9.81 -10.72 -1.64
C TYR A 80 10.46 -10.96 -0.28
N VAL A 81 9.72 -11.49 0.70
CA VAL A 81 10.26 -11.83 2.01
C VAL A 81 11.35 -12.91 1.87
N LYS A 82 11.10 -13.97 1.10
CA LYS A 82 12.05 -15.06 0.86
C LYS A 82 13.37 -14.57 0.25
N HIS A 83 13.33 -13.54 -0.60
CA HIS A 83 14.50 -12.99 -1.28
C HIS A 83 15.11 -11.76 -0.59
N GLY A 84 14.74 -11.50 0.67
CA GLY A 84 15.43 -10.52 1.51
C GLY A 84 14.91 -9.08 1.41
N ALA A 85 13.66 -8.87 0.98
CA ALA A 85 13.02 -7.58 1.16
C ALA A 85 12.95 -7.23 2.65
N VAL A 86 13.38 -6.01 2.99
CA VAL A 86 13.38 -5.52 4.37
C VAL A 86 11.96 -5.17 4.82
N THR A 87 11.17 -4.63 3.90
CA THR A 87 9.78 -4.27 4.14
C THR A 87 9.01 -4.24 2.82
N LEU A 88 7.69 -4.26 2.92
CA LEU A 88 6.77 -4.26 1.80
C LEU A 88 6.06 -2.91 1.70
N SER A 89 5.99 -2.36 0.49
CA SER A 89 5.05 -1.29 0.13
C SER A 89 3.87 -1.93 -0.60
N ILE A 90 2.65 -1.72 -0.15
CA ILE A 90 1.45 -2.34 -0.74
C ILE A 90 0.51 -1.22 -1.18
N LEU A 91 0.22 -1.16 -2.48
CA LEU A 91 -0.71 -0.17 -3.01
C LEU A 91 -2.15 -0.60 -2.71
N THR A 92 -2.87 0.23 -1.96
CA THR A 92 -4.28 -0.01 -1.59
C THR A 92 -5.26 0.90 -2.33
N GLU A 93 -4.77 1.71 -3.27
CA GLU A 93 -5.59 2.61 -4.08
C GLU A 93 -6.10 1.85 -5.32
N SER A 94 -7.38 1.50 -5.30
CA SER A 94 -7.97 0.59 -6.30
C SER A 94 -8.23 1.23 -7.66
N ASN A 95 -8.60 2.51 -7.71
CA ASN A 95 -9.06 3.17 -8.93
C ASN A 95 -7.95 3.28 -9.99
N TYR A 96 -6.71 3.43 -9.54
CA TYR A 96 -5.55 3.73 -10.38
C TYR A 96 -4.48 2.62 -10.32
N PHE A 97 -4.37 1.89 -9.21
CA PHE A 97 -3.32 0.87 -9.01
C PHE A 97 -3.84 -0.56 -8.88
N GLY A 98 -5.17 -0.73 -8.92
CA GLY A 98 -5.82 -2.04 -8.89
C GLY A 98 -6.10 -2.52 -7.47
N SER A 99 -7.00 -3.49 -7.36
CA SER A 99 -7.35 -4.20 -6.13
C SER A 99 -6.80 -5.62 -6.13
#